data_AF-Q6CPA6-F1
#
_entry.id   AF-Q6CPA6-F1
#
_cell.length_a   1.000
_cell.length_b   1.000
_cell.length_c   1.000
_cell.angle_alpha   90.00
_cell.angle_beta   90.00
_cell.angle_gamma   90.00
#
_symmetry.space_group_name_H-M   'P 1'
#
loop_
_entity.id
_entity.type
_entity.pdbx_description
1 polymer ?
#
loop_
_entity_poly.entity_id
_entity_poly.type
_entity_poly.pdbx_seq_one_letter_code
_entity_poly.pdbx_strand_id
1 'polypeptide(L)'
;MDEQKKEYEKLKKKLRDALVQKKQLEAKWNSLEQEVYDKETEYLSQKPSSRMGNILLGFQGFNKSSSAQQILSDHSHSSNAQPLDDNDRIFSLSSYLFAKQLAASNHQEQTKSND
;
A
#
# COMPACT_ATOMS: atom_id res chain seq x y z
N MET A 1 15.87 36.42 -35.70
CA MET A 1 14.55 36.61 -35.03
C MET A 1 13.62 35.42 -35.23
N ASP A 2 13.54 34.85 -36.44
CA ASP A 2 12.64 33.71 -36.69
C ASP A 2 13.06 32.40 -36.01
N GLU A 3 14.36 32.12 -35.90
CA GLU A 3 14.85 30.95 -35.16
C GLU A 3 14.48 30.98 -33.68
N GLN A 4 14.60 32.14 -33.03
CA GLN A 4 14.19 32.29 -31.63
C GLN A 4 12.69 32.09 -31.45
N LYS A 5 11.86 32.61 -32.36
CA LYS A 5 10.41 32.34 -32.36
C LYS A 5 10.10 30.86 -32.57
N LYS A 6 10.81 30.19 -33.48
CA LYS A 6 10.64 28.76 -33.76
C LYS A 6 11.01 27.90 -32.56
N GLU A 7 12.13 28.18 -31.91
CA GLU A 7 12.54 27.50 -30.67
C GLU A 7 11.56 27.77 -29.53
N TYR A 8 11.05 28.99 -29.39
CA TYR A 8 10.01 29.31 -28.42
C TYR A 8 8.73 28.47 -28.63
N GLU A 9 8.21 28.41 -29.85
CA GLU A 9 7.00 27.62 -30.14
C GLU A 9 7.24 26.11 -29.96
N LYS A 10 8.44 25.61 -30.28
CA LYS A 10 8.83 24.23 -30.01
C LYS A 10 8.87 23.93 -28.52
N LEU A 11 9.48 24.80 -27.71
CA LEU A 11 9.55 24.63 -26.26
C LEU A 11 8.16 24.72 -25.63
N LYS A 12 7.32 25.64 -26.11
CA LYS A 12 5.93 25.80 -25.69
C LYS A 12 5.09 24.55 -25.99
N LYS A 13 5.28 23.93 -27.16
CA LYS A 13 4.65 22.63 -27.48
C LYS A 13 5.13 21.53 -26.53
N LYS A 14 6.44 21.39 -26.35
CA LYS A 14 7.03 20.40 -25.43
C LYS A 14 6.52 20.56 -24.00
N LEU A 15 6.37 21.79 -23.52
CA LEU A 15 5.83 22.08 -22.20
C LEU A 15 4.37 21.63 -22.08
N ARG A 16 3.53 21.90 -23.09
CA ARG A 16 2.15 21.43 -23.10
C ARG A 16 2.05 19.91 -23.07
N ASP A 17 2.84 19.23 -23.89
CA ASP A 17 2.87 17.77 -23.93
C ASP A 17 3.33 17.20 -22.57
N ALA A 18 4.35 17.79 -21.95
CA ALA A 18 4.84 17.41 -20.63
C ALA A 18 3.80 17.62 -19.52
N LEU A 19 3.03 18.71 -19.57
CA LEU A 19 1.94 18.96 -18.60
C LEU A 19 0.80 17.94 -18.73
N VAL A 20 0.44 17.56 -19.95
CA VAL A 20 -0.57 16.53 -20.19
C VAL A 20 -0.07 15.17 -19.69
N GLN A 21 1.18 14.80 -20.01
CA GLN A 21 1.77 13.56 -19.52
C GLN A 21 1.87 13.53 -17.99
N LYS A 22 2.27 14.63 -17.37
CA LYS A 22 2.29 14.75 -15.90
C LYS A 22 0.91 14.46 -15.32
N LYS A 23 -0.14 15.09 -15.85
CA LYS A 23 -1.52 14.88 -15.36
C LYS A 23 -1.98 13.42 -15.51
N GLN A 24 -1.60 12.75 -16.60
CA GLN A 24 -1.90 11.33 -16.82
C GLN A 24 -1.15 10.43 -15.84
N LEU A 25 0.12 10.71 -15.58
CA LEU A 25 0.93 9.97 -14.61
C LEU A 25 0.40 10.13 -13.19
N GLU A 26 0.02 11.34 -12.79
CA GLU A 26 -0.60 11.60 -11.48
C GLU A 26 -1.92 10.83 -11.33
N ALA A 27 -2.77 10.81 -12.35
CA ALA A 27 -4.02 10.03 -12.32
C ALA A 27 -3.75 8.52 -12.21
N LYS A 28 -2.77 8.00 -12.96
CA LYS A 28 -2.40 6.58 -12.90
C LYS A 28 -1.77 6.22 -11.56
N TRP A 29 -0.94 7.09 -11.01
CA TRP A 29 -0.34 6.91 -9.69
C TRP A 29 -1.42 6.77 -8.62
N ASN A 30 -2.39 7.69 -8.58
CA ASN A 30 -3.49 7.63 -7.61
C ASN A 30 -4.33 6.36 -7.76
N SER A 31 -4.57 5.92 -9.00
CA SER A 31 -5.29 4.66 -9.25
C SER A 31 -4.53 3.44 -8.74
N LEU A 32 -3.20 3.42 -8.89
CA LEU A 32 -2.36 2.33 -8.41
C LEU A 32 -2.28 2.31 -6.88
N GLU A 33 -2.18 3.46 -6.23
CA GLU A 33 -2.21 3.52 -4.76
C GLU A 33 -3.53 2.96 -4.21
N GLN A 34 -4.66 3.31 -4.82
CA GLN A 34 -5.95 2.75 -4.43
C GLN A 34 -6.02 1.24 -4.67
N GLU A 35 -5.54 0.77 -5.82
CA GLU A 35 -5.53 -0.67 -6.15
C GLU A 35 -4.67 -1.46 -5.15
N VAL A 36 -3.51 -0.95 -4.76
CA VAL A 36 -2.66 -1.58 -3.73
C VAL A 36 -3.41 -1.70 -2.41
N TYR A 37 -4.04 -0.64 -1.95
CA TYR A 37 -4.81 -0.64 -0.70
C TYR A 37 -5.99 -1.63 -0.74
N ASP A 38 -6.72 -1.66 -1.86
CA ASP A 38 -7.85 -2.56 -2.06
C ASP A 38 -7.38 -4.03 -2.07
N LYS A 39 -6.26 -4.32 -2.74
CA LYS A 39 -5.66 -5.65 -2.80
C LYS A 39 -5.12 -6.11 -1.45
N GLU A 40 -4.46 -5.23 -0.69
CA GLU A 40 -4.07 -5.54 0.68
C GLU A 40 -5.29 -5.87 1.54
N THR A 41 -6.38 -5.09 1.41
CA THR A 41 -7.63 -5.39 2.11
C THR A 41 -8.18 -6.75 1.70
N GLU A 42 -8.22 -7.06 0.41
CA GLU A 42 -8.71 -8.34 -0.10
C GLU A 42 -7.88 -9.52 0.44
N TYR A 43 -6.55 -9.44 0.38
CA TYR A 43 -5.67 -10.56 0.76
C TYR A 43 -5.50 -10.73 2.27
N LEU A 44 -5.56 -9.64 3.04
CA LEU A 44 -5.36 -9.68 4.48
C LEU A 44 -6.67 -9.86 5.25
N SER A 45 -7.82 -9.42 4.71
CA SER A 45 -9.13 -9.66 5.33
C SER A 45 -9.69 -11.06 5.08
N GLN A 46 -9.23 -11.75 4.02
CA GLN A 46 -9.60 -13.14 3.80
C GLN A 46 -9.11 -13.98 4.98
N LYS A 47 -10.08 -14.47 5.75
CA LYS A 47 -9.89 -15.36 6.91
C LYS A 47 -8.88 -16.46 6.58
N PRO A 48 -8.13 -16.97 7.57
CA PRO A 48 -7.00 -17.88 7.40
C PRO A 48 -7.44 -19.31 7.01
N SER A 49 -8.18 -19.47 5.91
CA SER A 49 -8.14 -20.70 5.12
C SER A 49 -6.71 -20.94 4.58
N SER A 50 -5.88 -19.90 4.55
CA SER A 50 -4.42 -19.95 4.48
C SER A 50 -3.82 -20.47 5.81
N ARG A 51 -4.05 -21.76 6.13
CA ARG A 51 -3.19 -22.51 7.07
C ARG A 51 -1.70 -22.46 6.68
N MET A 52 -1.40 -21.95 5.49
CA MET A 52 -0.09 -21.81 4.88
C MET A 52 0.63 -20.47 5.17
N GLY A 53 -0.02 -19.51 5.84
CA GLY A 53 0.57 -18.20 6.14
C GLY A 53 0.45 -17.18 5.01
N ASN A 54 0.90 -15.95 5.27
CA ASN A 54 0.91 -14.83 4.32
C ASN A 54 2.29 -14.15 4.31
N ILE A 55 2.50 -13.17 3.44
CA ILE A 55 3.81 -12.49 3.33
C ILE A 55 4.24 -11.74 4.61
N LEU A 56 3.27 -11.34 5.43
CA LEU A 56 3.53 -10.65 6.71
C LEU A 56 3.96 -11.62 7.81
N LEU A 57 3.31 -12.78 7.89
CA LEU A 57 3.48 -13.78 8.96
C LEU A 57 4.45 -14.90 8.58
N GLY A 58 4.84 -14.97 7.30
CA GLY A 58 5.69 -16.01 6.74
C GLY A 58 4.93 -17.27 6.30
N PHE A 59 5.52 -17.99 5.36
CA PHE A 59 4.93 -19.17 4.70
C PHE A 59 5.40 -20.51 5.31
N GLN A 60 5.74 -20.52 6.59
CA GLN A 60 6.24 -21.71 7.28
C GLN A 60 5.20 -22.84 7.43
N GLY A 61 3.93 -22.58 7.11
CA GLY A 61 2.85 -23.57 7.15
C GLY A 61 2.87 -24.59 6.01
N PHE A 62 3.56 -24.31 4.89
CA PHE A 62 3.60 -25.23 3.73
C PHE A 62 4.30 -26.56 4.04
N ASN A 63 5.31 -26.53 4.91
CA ASN A 63 6.18 -27.68 5.17
C ASN A 63 5.63 -28.65 6.23
N LYS A 64 4.58 -28.25 6.98
CA LYS A 64 4.03 -29.02 8.11
C LYS A 64 2.90 -29.98 7.73
N SER A 65 2.53 -30.07 6.44
CA SER A 65 1.52 -31.04 6.00
C SER A 65 1.95 -32.51 6.16
N SER A 66 3.23 -32.79 6.39
CA SER A 66 3.75 -34.13 6.71
C SER A 66 3.84 -34.44 8.21
N SER A 67 3.68 -33.45 9.10
CA SER A 67 3.79 -33.61 10.55
C SER A 67 2.65 -32.88 11.24
N ALA A 68 1.47 -33.50 11.17
CA ALA A 68 0.37 -33.18 12.05
C ALA A 68 0.89 -33.09 13.51
N GLN A 69 0.56 -32.00 14.18
CA GLN A 69 0.43 -31.86 15.64
C GLN A 69 1.61 -31.37 16.53
N GLN A 70 2.85 -31.16 16.08
CA GLN A 70 3.94 -30.99 17.08
C GLN A 70 4.70 -29.66 17.22
N ILE A 71 4.33 -28.57 16.54
CA ILE A 71 4.94 -27.24 16.82
C ILE A 71 3.86 -26.17 16.95
N LEU A 72 3.09 -26.28 18.04
CA LEU A 72 2.23 -25.23 18.58
C LEU A 72 2.86 -24.55 19.82
N SER A 73 4.15 -24.75 20.08
CA SER A 73 4.74 -24.45 21.40
C SER A 73 5.93 -23.48 21.45
N ASP A 74 6.35 -22.81 20.37
CA ASP A 74 7.50 -21.89 20.45
C ASP A 74 7.27 -20.47 19.92
N HIS A 75 6.18 -20.19 19.19
CA HIS A 75 5.81 -18.83 18.78
C HIS A 75 4.35 -18.55 19.14
N SER A 76 4.14 -18.19 20.41
CA SER A 76 2.84 -18.00 21.08
C SER A 76 2.03 -16.76 20.65
N HIS A 77 2.11 -16.32 19.40
CA HIS A 77 1.41 -15.11 18.94
C HIS A 77 0.47 -15.27 17.73
N SER A 78 0.33 -16.47 17.13
CA SER A 78 -0.39 -16.59 15.85
C SER A 78 -1.50 -17.65 15.84
N SER A 79 -2.56 -17.44 16.64
CA SER A 79 -3.82 -18.20 16.45
C SER A 79 -5.11 -17.42 16.70
N ASN A 80 -5.03 -16.18 17.22
CA ASN A 80 -6.14 -15.24 17.06
C ASN A 80 -5.92 -14.51 15.75
N ALA A 81 -6.87 -14.66 14.82
CA ALA A 81 -7.03 -13.77 13.69
C ALA A 81 -7.14 -12.34 14.26
N GLN A 82 -5.99 -11.66 14.37
CA GLN A 82 -5.98 -10.26 14.77
C GLN A 82 -6.74 -9.50 13.69
N PRO A 83 -7.62 -8.56 14.09
CA PRO A 83 -8.25 -7.67 13.13
C PRO A 83 -7.13 -7.01 12.31
N LEU A 84 -7.37 -6.89 11.00
CA LEU A 84 -6.46 -6.26 10.06
C LEU A 84 -6.04 -4.89 10.61
N ASP A 85 -4.78 -4.77 11.03
CA ASP A 85 -4.23 -3.49 11.46
C ASP A 85 -3.75 -2.73 10.23
N ASP A 86 -3.99 -1.42 10.20
CA ASP A 86 -3.44 -0.57 9.13
C ASP A 86 -1.90 -0.55 9.18
N ASN A 87 -1.30 -0.87 10.34
CA ASN A 87 0.15 -1.07 10.47
C ASN A 87 0.66 -2.32 9.73
N ASP A 88 -0.20 -3.29 9.42
CA ASP A 88 0.16 -4.51 8.69
C ASP A 88 0.15 -4.31 7.16
N ARG A 89 -0.27 -3.13 6.67
CA ARG A 89 -0.37 -2.78 5.26
C ARG A 89 0.97 -2.29 4.68
N ILE A 90 1.96 -3.16 4.71
CA ILE A 90 3.35 -2.81 4.37
C ILE A 90 3.53 -2.25 2.95
N PHE A 91 2.67 -2.61 1.99
CA PHE A 91 2.76 -2.08 0.63
C PHE A 91 2.19 -0.67 0.57
N SER A 92 1.05 -0.41 1.18
CA SER A 92 0.53 0.97 1.30
C SER A 92 1.48 1.86 2.10
N LEU A 93 2.03 1.36 3.21
CA LEU A 93 3.00 2.09 4.06
C LEU A 93 4.32 2.41 3.35
N SER A 94 4.63 1.74 2.24
CA SER A 94 5.78 2.10 1.41
C SER A 94 5.59 3.43 0.64
N SER A 95 4.35 3.91 0.50
CA SER A 95 4.07 5.25 -0.04
C SER A 95 4.10 6.31 1.05
N TYR A 96 4.90 7.35 0.82
CA TYR A 96 4.93 8.53 1.70
C TYR A 96 3.56 9.23 1.79
N LEU A 97 2.79 9.25 0.70
CA LEU A 97 1.47 9.89 0.68
C LEU A 97 0.52 9.16 1.60
N PHE A 98 0.48 7.83 1.53
CA PHE A 98 -0.33 7.00 2.40
C PHE A 98 0.11 7.13 3.86
N ALA A 99 1.41 7.00 4.16
CA ALA A 99 1.94 7.14 5.51
C ALA A 99 1.60 8.52 6.12
N LYS A 100 1.69 9.59 5.31
CA LYS A 100 1.30 10.94 5.73
C LYS A 100 -0.20 11.06 5.99
N GLN A 101 -1.03 10.46 5.15
CA GLN A 101 -2.49 10.46 5.34
C GLN A 101 -2.88 9.72 6.61
N LEU A 102 -2.30 8.55 6.86
CA LEU A 102 -2.54 7.77 8.08
C LEU A 102 -2.13 8.56 9.33
N ALA A 103 -0.95 9.19 9.31
CA ALA A 103 -0.50 10.05 10.40
C ALA A 103 -1.44 11.24 10.65
N ALA A 104 -1.97 11.85 9.58
CA ALA A 104 -2.93 12.95 9.70
C ALA A 104 -4.26 12.49 10.30
N SER A 105 -4.78 11.33 9.89
CA SER A 105 -6.00 10.74 10.45
C SER A 105 -5.84 10.43 11.95
N ASN A 106 -4.74 9.78 12.33
CA ASN A 106 -4.44 9.45 13.72
C ASN A 106 -4.34 10.72 14.60
N HIS A 107 -3.79 11.81 14.04
CA HIS A 107 -3.68 13.07 14.77
C HIS A 107 -5.05 13.72 15.02
N GLN A 108 -5.99 13.62 14.07
CA GLN A 108 -7.35 14.14 14.22
C GLN A 108 -8.17 13.39 15.27
N GLU A 109 -7.94 12.09 15.43
CA GLU A 109 -8.62 11.31 16.48
C GLU A 109 -8.18 11.72 17.88
N GLN A 110 -6.89 11.99 18.09
CA GLN A 110 -6.37 12.44 19.38
C GLN A 110 -6.89 13.83 19.80
N THR A 111 -7.18 14.71 18.84
CA THR A 111 -7.72 16.03 19.18
C THR A 111 -9.18 15.97 19.60
N LYS A 112 -9.95 14.99 19.10
CA LYS A 112 -11.36 14.81 19.45
C LYS A 112 -11.59 14.12 20.80
N SER A 113 -10.61 13.37 21.31
CA SER A 113 -10.75 12.68 22.60
C SER A 113 -10.48 13.59 23.81
N ASN A 114 -10.07 14.83 23.59
CA ASN A 114 -9.70 15.78 24.64
C ASN A 114 -10.73 16.91 24.86
N ASP A 115 -11.87 16.88 24.16
CA ASP A 115 -13.04 17.76 24.37
C ASP A 115 -14.23 16.94 24.91
#